data_AF-A0A1A3NSY3-F1
#
_entry.id   AF-A0A1A3NSY3-F1
#
_cell.length_a   1.000
_cell.length_b   1.000
_cell.length_c   1.000
_cell.angle_alpha   90.00
_cell.angle_beta   90.00
_cell.angle_gamma   90.00
#
_symmetry.space_group_name_H-M   'P 1'
#
loop_
_entity.id
_entity.type
_entity.pdbx_description
1 polymer ?
#
loop_
_entity_poly.entity_id
_entity_poly.type
_entity_poly.pdbx_seq_one_letter_code
_entity_poly.pdbx_strand_id
1 'polypeptide(L)'
;MNVVVIGAGAPPELGLGACTVLANAAGTRFDNDTETWTVTAGDGRSVTAPVVVDVRPSDSPVIAGHGFPNYFRVPGPDTRRQARYVARCLRMIELSGAARVEARGRIVVRRWRPQPVAARFYLTGSQPDPELYDGPAIVRIGGDEIARRVRLTGHLDAIDGRYHWQGTVFGELPDTARMRSTTVTVTIEERTADARIVERTPWGTHMIAGVGAPPFA
;
A
#
# COMPACT_ATOMS: atom_id res chain seq x y z
N MET A 1 -5.49 -2.94 7.92
CA MET A 1 -6.60 -1.94 7.92
C MET A 1 -8.00 -2.58 8.13
N ASN A 2 -8.93 -1.90 8.82
CA ASN A 2 -10.35 -2.34 8.94
C ASN A 2 -11.17 -1.99 7.68
N VAL A 3 -11.96 -2.93 7.16
CA VAL A 3 -12.75 -2.78 5.93
C VAL A 3 -14.18 -3.25 6.14
N VAL A 4 -15.14 -2.45 5.69
CA VAL A 4 -16.54 -2.85 5.57
C VAL A 4 -16.85 -3.21 4.12
N VAL A 5 -17.46 -4.38 3.91
CA VAL A 5 -17.96 -4.82 2.60
C VAL A 5 -19.48 -4.76 2.61
N ILE A 6 -20.08 -4.11 1.60
CA ILE A 6 -21.53 -4.02 1.44
C ILE A 6 -21.96 -4.94 0.29
N GLY A 7 -22.77 -5.95 0.57
CA GLY A 7 -23.32 -6.91 -0.40
C GLY A 7 -23.30 -8.34 0.12
N ALA A 8 -23.44 -9.31 -0.80
CA ALA A 8 -23.60 -10.73 -0.46
C ALA A 8 -22.37 -11.37 0.22
N GLY A 9 -21.19 -10.75 0.11
CA GLY A 9 -19.94 -11.24 0.68
C GLY A 9 -18.73 -10.62 0.02
N ALA A 10 -17.55 -10.76 0.63
CA ALA A 10 -16.30 -10.29 0.05
C ALA A 10 -15.85 -11.22 -1.09
N PRO A 11 -15.65 -10.71 -2.33
CA PRO A 11 -15.03 -11.49 -3.39
C PRO A 11 -13.63 -11.99 -2.96
N PRO A 12 -13.28 -13.26 -3.24
CA PRO A 12 -12.00 -13.83 -2.80
C PRO A 12 -10.80 -13.08 -3.39
N GLU A 13 -10.94 -12.50 -4.58
CA GLU A 13 -9.89 -11.68 -5.21
C GLU A 13 -9.51 -10.42 -4.44
N LEU A 14 -10.34 -9.96 -3.49
CA LEU A 14 -9.97 -8.85 -2.61
C LEU A 14 -8.82 -9.22 -1.67
N GLY A 15 -8.64 -10.51 -1.35
CA GLY A 15 -7.59 -10.98 -0.44
C GLY A 15 -7.70 -10.40 0.97
N LEU A 16 -8.93 -10.07 1.41
CA LEU A 16 -9.19 -9.59 2.76
C LEU A 16 -9.05 -10.75 3.75
N GLY A 17 -8.36 -10.50 4.88
CA GLY A 17 -8.41 -11.37 6.05
C GLY A 17 -9.74 -11.20 6.79
N ALA A 18 -9.71 -10.62 7.99
CA ALA A 18 -10.92 -10.24 8.70
C ALA A 18 -11.54 -8.96 8.09
N CYS A 19 -12.83 -9.00 7.76
CA CYS A 19 -13.60 -7.83 7.35
C CYS A 19 -15.03 -7.90 7.90
N THR A 20 -15.69 -6.74 8.02
CA THR A 20 -17.11 -6.70 8.40
C THR A 20 -17.96 -6.74 7.13
N VAL A 21 -18.86 -7.71 7.01
CA VAL A 21 -19.79 -7.80 5.88
C VAL A 21 -21.18 -7.34 6.30
N LEU A 22 -21.75 -6.43 5.53
CA LEU A 22 -23.14 -5.98 5.64
C LEU A 22 -23.88 -6.39 4.38
N ALA A 23 -24.97 -7.15 4.50
CA ALA A 23 -25.74 -7.60 3.34
C ALA A 23 -26.26 -6.43 2.48
N ASN A 24 -26.60 -5.31 3.13
CA ASN A 24 -27.02 -4.07 2.48
C ASN A 24 -26.73 -2.84 3.36
N ALA A 25 -26.83 -1.65 2.78
CA ALA A 25 -26.72 -0.37 3.46
C ALA A 25 -27.88 0.54 3.08
N ALA A 26 -28.57 1.07 4.08
CA ALA A 26 -29.60 2.09 3.96
C ALA A 26 -28.98 3.50 3.77
N GLY A 27 -27.78 3.71 4.31
CA GLY A 27 -27.05 4.96 4.16
C GLY A 27 -25.56 4.79 4.41
N THR A 28 -24.78 5.69 3.82
CA THR A 28 -23.33 5.80 4.02
C THR A 28 -22.97 7.26 4.20
N ARG A 29 -22.18 7.58 5.21
CA ARG A 29 -21.71 8.94 5.48
C ARG A 29 -20.21 8.91 5.71
N PHE A 30 -19.49 9.82 5.06
CA PHE A 30 -18.08 10.06 5.36
C PHE A 30 -17.95 11.16 6.40
N ASP A 31 -17.05 10.95 7.35
CA ASP A 31 -16.64 11.93 8.33
C ASP A 31 -15.21 12.38 8.01
N ASN A 32 -15.04 13.67 7.71
CA ASN A 32 -13.75 14.24 7.35
C ASN A 32 -12.83 14.41 8.57
N ASP A 33 -13.37 14.50 9.79
CA ASP A 33 -12.55 14.71 10.98
C ASP A 33 -11.84 13.42 11.39
N THR A 34 -12.49 12.28 11.15
CA THR A 34 -11.95 10.95 11.46
C THR A 34 -11.44 10.19 10.24
N GLU A 35 -11.64 10.73 9.03
CA GLU A 35 -11.38 10.07 7.74
C GLU A 35 -12.01 8.66 7.66
N THR A 36 -13.21 8.50 8.22
CA THR A 36 -13.93 7.22 8.24
C THR A 36 -15.32 7.28 7.63
N TRP A 37 -15.77 6.13 7.13
CA TRP A 37 -17.14 5.91 6.73
C TRP A 37 -17.96 5.32 7.87
N THR A 38 -19.16 5.85 8.07
CA THR A 38 -20.24 5.18 8.79
C THR A 38 -21.21 4.58 7.78
N VAL A 39 -21.43 3.26 7.88
CA VAL A 39 -22.39 2.51 7.07
C VAL A 39 -23.55 2.06 7.96
N THR A 40 -24.75 2.50 7.63
CA THR A 40 -25.98 2.17 8.36
C THR A 40 -26.75 1.10 7.61
N ALA A 41 -26.97 -0.05 8.25
CA ALA A 41 -27.77 -1.15 7.75
C ALA A 41 -29.28 -0.83 7.87
N GLY A 42 -30.12 -1.61 7.18
CA GLY A 42 -31.57 -1.38 7.16
C GLY A 42 -32.27 -1.60 8.50
N ASP A 43 -31.63 -2.31 9.42
CA ASP A 43 -32.08 -2.52 10.81
C ASP A 43 -31.67 -1.36 11.75
N GLY A 44 -31.01 -0.31 11.22
CA GLY A 44 -30.52 0.84 11.97
C GLY A 44 -29.13 0.64 12.60
N ARG A 45 -28.55 -0.57 12.53
CA ARG A 45 -27.20 -0.81 13.04
C ARG A 45 -26.17 -0.08 12.16
N SER A 46 -25.25 0.63 12.80
CA SER A 46 -24.16 1.33 12.09
C SER A 46 -22.80 0.68 12.37
N VAL A 47 -21.94 0.66 11.35
CA VAL A 47 -20.54 0.23 11.45
C VAL A 47 -19.65 1.32 10.89
N THR A 48 -18.58 1.65 11.61
CA THR A 48 -17.58 2.62 11.17
C THR A 48 -16.30 1.90 10.69
N ALA A 49 -15.76 2.33 9.56
CA ALA A 49 -14.49 1.82 9.02
C ALA A 49 -13.80 2.87 8.14
N PRO A 50 -12.46 2.87 8.06
CA PRO A 50 -11.73 3.78 7.18
C PRO A 50 -11.99 3.50 5.70
N VAL A 51 -12.31 2.25 5.33
CA VAL A 51 -12.55 1.84 3.93
C VAL A 51 -13.87 1.08 3.78
N VAL A 52 -14.57 1.39 2.71
CA VAL A 52 -15.79 0.68 2.27
C VAL A 52 -15.56 0.06 0.88
N VAL A 53 -15.99 -1.19 0.73
CA VAL A 53 -16.08 -1.87 -0.58
C VAL A 53 -17.53 -2.28 -0.84
N ASP A 54 -18.19 -1.60 -1.77
CA ASP A 54 -19.57 -1.89 -2.17
C ASP A 54 -19.58 -2.85 -3.37
N VAL A 55 -19.97 -4.08 -3.12
CA VAL A 55 -20.00 -5.16 -4.13
C VAL A 55 -21.41 -5.40 -4.66
N ARG A 56 -22.37 -4.54 -4.33
CA ARG A 56 -23.73 -4.64 -4.87
C ARG A 56 -23.70 -4.35 -6.38
N PRO A 57 -24.47 -5.11 -7.19
CA PRO A 57 -24.61 -4.86 -8.61
C PRO A 57 -25.07 -3.43 -8.90
N SER A 58 -24.57 -2.85 -9.99
CA SER A 58 -24.96 -1.50 -10.40
C SER A 58 -24.73 -1.27 -11.88
N ASP A 59 -25.62 -0.51 -12.51
CA ASP A 59 -25.48 -0.10 -13.92
C ASP A 59 -24.28 0.84 -14.15
N SER A 60 -23.80 1.50 -13.08
CA SER A 60 -22.61 2.34 -13.14
C SER A 60 -21.34 1.49 -12.94
N PRO A 61 -20.44 1.40 -13.94
CA PRO A 61 -19.24 0.56 -13.87
C PRO A 61 -18.09 1.23 -13.10
N VAL A 62 -18.38 2.32 -12.38
CA VAL A 62 -17.38 3.11 -11.65
C VAL A 62 -16.95 2.35 -10.39
N ILE A 63 -15.64 2.13 -10.29
CA ILE A 63 -14.97 1.43 -9.18
C ILE A 63 -14.59 2.41 -8.07
N ALA A 64 -14.19 3.63 -8.43
CA ALA A 64 -13.92 4.72 -7.49
C ALA A 64 -14.14 6.06 -8.20
N GLY A 65 -14.50 7.08 -7.45
CA GLY A 65 -14.80 8.40 -8.00
C GLY A 65 -14.38 9.52 -7.05
N HIS A 66 -14.22 10.71 -7.61
CA HIS A 66 -14.00 11.94 -6.86
C HIS A 66 -15.18 12.22 -5.93
N GLY A 67 -14.93 12.72 -4.72
CA GLY A 67 -15.92 12.96 -3.68
C GLY A 67 -16.24 11.74 -2.81
N PHE A 68 -15.61 10.60 -3.07
CA PHE A 68 -15.83 9.35 -2.35
C PHE A 68 -14.49 8.75 -1.90
N PRO A 69 -13.77 9.39 -0.96
CA PRO A 69 -12.50 8.89 -0.45
C PRO A 69 -12.67 7.50 0.14
N ASN A 70 -11.69 6.61 -0.03
CA ASN A 70 -11.68 5.27 0.56
C ASN A 70 -12.92 4.39 0.26
N TYR A 71 -13.74 4.78 -0.73
CA TYR A 71 -14.95 4.05 -1.13
C TYR A 71 -14.72 3.42 -2.49
N PHE A 72 -14.67 2.09 -2.50
CA PHE A 72 -14.47 1.30 -3.71
C PHE A 72 -15.73 0.50 -4.04
N ARG A 73 -15.88 0.15 -5.32
CA ARG A 73 -17.03 -0.62 -5.79
C ARG A 73 -16.58 -1.81 -6.65
N VAL A 74 -17.36 -2.89 -6.60
CA VAL A 74 -17.26 -4.03 -7.52
C VAL A 74 -18.66 -4.24 -8.13
N PRO A 75 -19.12 -3.32 -9.01
CA PRO A 75 -20.51 -3.29 -9.47
C PRO A 75 -20.86 -4.40 -10.48
N GLY A 76 -19.87 -5.16 -10.97
CA GLY A 76 -20.04 -6.09 -12.08
C GLY A 76 -20.07 -5.38 -13.45
N PRO A 77 -20.28 -6.12 -14.55
CA PRO A 77 -20.34 -7.58 -14.59
C PRO A 77 -18.95 -8.25 -14.45
N ASP A 78 -17.86 -7.52 -14.70
CA ASP A 78 -16.48 -8.04 -14.64
C ASP A 78 -15.92 -8.15 -13.20
N THR A 79 -16.68 -8.76 -12.29
CA THR A 79 -16.42 -8.76 -10.83
C THR A 79 -15.00 -9.18 -10.47
N ARG A 80 -14.48 -10.26 -11.07
CA ARG A 80 -13.11 -10.74 -10.83
C ARG A 80 -12.04 -9.71 -11.16
N ARG A 81 -12.18 -9.00 -12.28
CA ARG A 81 -11.22 -7.97 -12.72
C ARG A 81 -11.30 -6.74 -11.82
N GLN A 82 -12.51 -6.33 -11.49
CA GLN A 82 -12.79 -5.20 -10.63
C GLN A 82 -12.26 -5.46 -9.20
N ALA A 83 -12.54 -6.63 -8.63
CA ALA A 83 -12.05 -7.03 -7.32
C ALA A 83 -10.51 -7.06 -7.26
N ARG A 84 -9.83 -7.60 -8.27
CA ARG A 84 -8.35 -7.52 -8.34
C ARG A 84 -7.82 -6.09 -8.40
N TYR A 85 -8.53 -5.19 -9.06
CA TYR A 85 -8.15 -3.78 -9.09
C TYR A 85 -8.35 -3.13 -7.71
N VAL A 86 -9.49 -3.39 -7.06
CA VAL A 86 -9.74 -2.93 -5.69
C VAL A 86 -8.71 -3.48 -4.71
N ALA A 87 -8.33 -4.76 -4.82
CA ALA A 87 -7.26 -5.35 -4.00
C ALA A 87 -5.92 -4.60 -4.14
N ARG A 88 -5.59 -4.12 -5.34
CA ARG A 88 -4.40 -3.27 -5.55
C ARG A 88 -4.56 -1.88 -4.92
N CYS A 89 -5.78 -1.32 -4.91
CA CYS A 89 -6.06 -0.09 -4.17
C CYS A 89 -5.91 -0.30 -2.65
N LEU A 90 -6.43 -1.39 -2.11
CA LEU A 90 -6.33 -1.70 -0.68
C LEU A 90 -4.86 -1.89 -0.26
N ARG A 91 -4.07 -2.60 -1.07
CA ARG A 91 -2.63 -2.75 -0.84
C ARG A 91 -1.90 -1.41 -0.92
N MET A 92 -2.29 -0.54 -1.85
CA MET A 92 -1.73 0.81 -1.93
C MET A 92 -2.05 1.61 -0.65
N ILE A 93 -3.27 1.53 -0.12
CA ILE A 93 -3.64 2.20 1.14
C ILE A 93 -2.78 1.67 2.29
N GLU A 94 -2.71 0.35 2.47
CA GLU A 94 -1.93 -0.28 3.53
C GLU A 94 -0.44 0.11 3.44
N LEU A 95 0.16 0.02 2.26
CA LEU A 95 1.56 0.37 2.05
C LEU A 95 1.83 1.87 2.18
N SER A 96 0.89 2.73 1.80
CA SER A 96 1.10 4.19 1.89
C SER A 96 0.85 4.74 3.29
N GLY A 97 0.06 4.04 4.11
CA GLY A 97 -0.44 4.57 5.37
C GLY A 97 -1.38 5.76 5.21
N ALA A 98 -1.86 6.04 3.99
CA ALA A 98 -2.70 7.20 3.72
C ALA A 98 -4.06 7.05 4.41
N ALA A 99 -4.40 8.02 5.27
CA ALA A 99 -5.71 8.10 5.88
C ALA A 99 -6.82 8.37 4.84
N ARG A 100 -6.49 9.12 3.77
CA ARG A 100 -7.43 9.49 2.70
C ARG A 100 -6.87 9.15 1.32
N VAL A 101 -7.57 8.27 0.61
CA VAL A 101 -7.29 7.93 -0.79
C VAL A 101 -8.48 8.27 -1.66
N GLU A 102 -8.34 9.32 -2.46
CA GLU A 102 -9.42 9.88 -3.27
C GLU A 102 -9.11 9.82 -4.76
N ALA A 103 -10.03 9.33 -5.57
CA ALA A 103 -9.80 9.20 -7.00
C ALA A 103 -9.73 10.59 -7.67
N ARG A 104 -8.74 10.79 -8.54
CA ARG A 104 -8.58 12.05 -9.32
C ARG A 104 -9.71 12.28 -10.34
N GLY A 105 -10.55 11.27 -10.55
CA GLY A 105 -11.67 11.26 -11.48
C GLY A 105 -12.43 9.93 -11.40
N ARG A 106 -13.31 9.68 -12.37
CA ARG A 106 -14.06 8.40 -12.43
C ARG A 106 -13.16 7.27 -12.90
N ILE A 107 -12.97 6.26 -12.07
CA ILE A 107 -12.18 5.07 -12.39
C ILE A 107 -13.12 3.96 -12.85
N VAL A 108 -12.97 3.55 -14.11
CA VAL A 108 -13.65 2.38 -14.67
C VAL A 108 -12.56 1.40 -15.15
N VAL A 109 -12.63 0.17 -14.66
CA VAL A 109 -11.63 -0.86 -14.99
C VAL A 109 -12.05 -1.57 -16.27
N ARG A 110 -11.55 -1.08 -17.41
CA ARG A 110 -11.73 -1.72 -18.73
C ARG A 110 -10.47 -2.53 -19.11
N ARG A 111 -10.04 -2.47 -20.39
CA ARG A 111 -8.77 -3.06 -20.85
C ARG A 111 -7.58 -2.53 -20.03
N TRP A 112 -6.61 -3.41 -19.83
CA TRP A 112 -5.39 -3.13 -19.08
C TRP A 112 -4.63 -1.95 -19.68
N ARG A 113 -4.24 -1.00 -18.83
CA ARG A 113 -3.24 0.02 -19.16
C ARG A 113 -2.08 -0.08 -18.14
N PRO A 114 -0.82 0.05 -18.58
CA PRO A 114 0.36 -0.13 -17.72
C PRO A 114 0.61 1.12 -16.86
N GLN A 115 -0.38 1.56 -16.09
CA GLN A 115 -0.20 2.66 -15.15
C GLN A 115 -0.30 2.15 -13.70
N PRO A 116 0.59 2.61 -12.80
CA PRO A 116 0.46 2.39 -11.37
C PRO A 116 -0.92 2.82 -10.87
N VAL A 117 -1.48 2.08 -9.90
CA VAL A 117 -2.81 2.39 -9.36
C VAL A 117 -2.81 3.76 -8.68
N ALA A 118 -1.77 4.09 -7.92
CA ALA A 118 -1.68 5.35 -7.17
C ALA A 118 -1.71 6.59 -8.06
N ALA A 119 -1.24 6.51 -9.31
CA ALA A 119 -1.31 7.62 -10.26
C ALA A 119 -2.75 8.10 -10.54
N ARG A 120 -3.77 7.30 -10.20
CA ARG A 120 -5.18 7.64 -10.32
C ARG A 120 -5.78 8.28 -9.06
N PHE A 121 -5.01 8.45 -8.00
CA PHE A 121 -5.50 8.92 -6.70
C PHE A 121 -4.69 10.12 -6.19
N TYR A 122 -5.34 10.92 -5.35
CA TYR A 122 -4.71 11.77 -4.36
C TYR A 122 -4.61 10.96 -3.07
N LEU A 123 -3.42 10.99 -2.46
CA LEU A 123 -3.15 10.33 -1.18
C LEU A 123 -2.87 11.44 -0.18
N THR A 124 -3.58 11.42 0.96
CA THR A 124 -3.46 12.44 2.00
C THR A 124 -3.47 11.75 3.36
N GLY A 125 -2.73 12.33 4.31
CA GLY A 125 -2.60 11.77 5.66
C GLY A 125 -1.45 10.77 5.85
N SER A 126 -0.32 10.92 5.16
CA SER A 126 0.97 10.38 5.63
C SER A 126 1.32 11.16 6.91
N GLN A 127 1.52 10.57 8.09
CA GLN A 127 2.42 9.46 8.41
C GLN A 127 1.79 8.54 9.49
N PRO A 128 1.69 7.22 9.27
CA PRO A 128 2.07 6.31 10.35
C PRO A 128 3.55 6.53 10.65
N ASP A 129 3.99 6.29 11.89
CA ASP A 129 5.42 6.13 12.19
C ASP A 129 6.01 5.27 11.07
N PRO A 130 6.96 5.79 10.26
CA PRO A 130 7.55 4.99 9.20
C PRO A 130 7.87 3.63 9.80
N GLU A 131 7.38 2.53 9.23
CA GLU A 131 7.65 1.20 9.76
C GLU A 131 9.18 1.07 9.88
N LEU A 132 9.66 1.30 11.10
CA LEU A 132 11.05 1.57 11.36
C LEU A 132 11.63 0.25 11.76
N TYR A 133 12.14 -0.46 10.76
CA TYR A 133 12.94 -1.61 11.06
C TYR A 133 14.30 -1.13 11.55
N ASP A 134 14.66 -1.48 12.78
CA ASP A 134 15.98 -1.26 13.35
C ASP A 134 16.48 -2.56 13.95
N GLY A 135 17.31 -3.28 13.19
CA GLY A 135 17.66 -4.65 13.53
C GLY A 135 18.68 -5.30 12.59
N PRO A 136 18.99 -6.59 12.79
CA PRO A 136 19.96 -7.32 11.99
C PRO A 136 19.43 -7.70 10.59
N ALA A 137 20.24 -7.48 9.56
CA ALA A 137 20.00 -7.92 8.20
C ALA A 137 21.25 -8.58 7.62
N ILE A 138 21.07 -9.45 6.63
CA ILE A 138 22.15 -9.92 5.76
C ILE A 138 22.20 -9.01 4.54
N VAL A 139 23.33 -8.34 4.34
CA VAL A 139 23.59 -7.50 3.17
C VAL A 139 24.52 -8.27 2.24
N ARG A 140 24.05 -8.54 1.02
CA ARG A 140 24.82 -9.20 -0.02
C ARG A 140 25.32 -8.20 -1.06
N ILE A 141 26.62 -8.18 -1.30
CA ILE A 141 27.27 -7.27 -2.25
C ILE A 141 28.47 -7.96 -2.91
N GLY A 142 28.53 -7.96 -4.24
CA GLY A 142 29.68 -8.53 -4.96
C GLY A 142 29.93 -10.04 -4.72
N GLY A 143 28.95 -10.77 -4.17
CA GLY A 143 29.09 -12.17 -3.77
C GLY A 143 29.36 -12.38 -2.28
N ASP A 144 29.75 -11.33 -1.55
CA ASP A 144 29.92 -11.37 -0.09
C ASP A 144 28.58 -11.25 0.62
N GLU A 145 28.37 -12.04 1.68
CA GLU A 145 27.22 -11.92 2.59
C GLU A 145 27.69 -11.44 3.97
N ILE A 146 27.07 -10.37 4.46
CA ILE A 146 27.56 -9.66 5.64
C ILE A 146 26.40 -9.35 6.57
N ALA A 147 26.47 -9.86 7.79
CA ALA A 147 25.53 -9.51 8.84
C ALA A 147 25.80 -8.08 9.34
N ARG A 148 24.78 -7.23 9.24
CA ARG A 148 24.83 -5.81 9.67
C ARG A 148 23.55 -5.41 10.36
N ARG A 149 23.66 -4.48 11.31
CA ARG A 149 22.49 -3.74 11.78
C ARG A 149 22.09 -2.76 10.68
N VAL A 150 20.81 -2.69 10.38
CA VAL A 150 20.23 -1.73 9.45
C VAL A 150 19.11 -0.96 10.15
N ARG A 151 18.94 0.30 9.76
CA ARG A 151 17.75 1.08 10.09
C ARG A 151 17.05 1.46 8.79
N LEU A 152 15.87 0.90 8.53
CA LEU A 152 15.13 1.04 7.28
C LEU A 152 13.74 1.64 7.52
N THR A 153 13.26 2.38 6.53
CA THR A 153 11.95 3.02 6.48
C THR A 153 11.47 3.05 5.04
N GLY A 154 10.15 3.16 4.80
CA GLY A 154 9.64 3.41 3.47
C GLY A 154 8.30 4.13 3.45
N HIS A 155 7.92 4.55 2.26
CA HIS A 155 6.66 5.22 1.98
C HIS A 155 6.23 4.95 0.54
N LEU A 156 4.94 5.09 0.25
CA LEU A 156 4.48 5.10 -1.13
C LEU A 156 4.66 6.50 -1.72
N ASP A 157 5.43 6.61 -2.79
CA ASP A 157 5.58 7.85 -3.52
C ASP A 157 4.33 8.07 -4.40
N ALA A 158 3.63 9.19 -4.20
CA ALA A 158 2.39 9.50 -4.90
C ALA A 158 2.58 9.92 -6.37
N ILE A 159 3.81 10.30 -6.75
CA ILE A 159 4.15 10.72 -8.11
C ILE A 159 4.24 9.48 -9.00
N ASP A 160 4.97 8.45 -8.58
CA ASP A 160 5.19 7.25 -9.38
C ASP A 160 4.37 6.03 -8.95
N GLY A 161 3.71 6.10 -7.79
CA GLY A 161 2.87 5.05 -7.24
C GLY A 161 3.61 3.79 -6.82
N ARG A 162 4.91 3.89 -6.56
CA ARG A 162 5.75 2.80 -6.07
C ARG A 162 6.08 3.02 -4.60
N TYR A 163 6.32 1.92 -3.89
CA TYR A 163 6.81 2.02 -2.52
C TYR A 163 8.31 2.23 -2.57
N HIS A 164 8.80 3.36 -2.07
CA HIS A 164 10.20 3.69 -1.96
C HIS A 164 10.62 3.48 -0.52
N TRP A 165 11.66 2.69 -0.33
CA TRP A 165 12.24 2.46 0.98
C TRP A 165 13.71 2.83 0.96
N GLN A 166 14.21 3.28 2.09
CA GLN A 166 15.58 3.71 2.27
C GLN A 166 16.05 3.43 3.68
N GLY A 167 17.35 3.54 3.89
CA GLY A 167 17.88 3.47 5.23
C GLY A 167 19.38 3.39 5.28
N THR A 168 19.87 3.06 6.46
CA THR A 168 21.29 3.05 6.77
C THR A 168 21.74 1.64 7.13
N VAL A 169 22.79 1.18 6.47
CA VAL A 169 23.59 0.02 6.88
C VAL A 169 24.71 0.52 7.79
N PHE A 170 24.73 0.06 9.04
CA PHE A 170 25.74 0.47 10.01
C PHE A 170 27.03 -0.34 9.85
N GLY A 171 28.17 0.34 9.92
CA GLY A 171 29.48 -0.26 9.74
C GLY A 171 29.94 -0.32 8.28
N GLU A 172 31.23 -0.61 8.10
CA GLU A 172 31.82 -0.64 6.77
C GLU A 172 31.37 -1.86 5.97
N LEU A 173 31.14 -1.62 4.68
CA LEU A 173 30.95 -2.63 3.64
C LEU A 173 32.26 -2.74 2.82
N PRO A 174 32.48 -3.87 2.11
CA PRO A 174 33.66 -4.09 1.29
C PRO A 174 33.84 -2.97 0.26
N ASP A 175 35.06 -2.79 -0.24
CA ASP A 175 35.38 -1.71 -1.18
C ASP A 175 34.58 -1.77 -2.49
N THR A 176 33.97 -2.90 -2.82
CA THR A 176 32.99 -3.03 -3.91
C THR A 176 31.78 -2.11 -3.72
N ALA A 177 31.50 -1.67 -2.49
CA ALA A 177 30.48 -0.69 -2.12
C ALA A 177 30.85 0.78 -2.43
N ARG A 178 32.09 1.06 -2.88
CA ARG A 178 32.57 2.45 -3.08
C ARG A 178 31.88 3.18 -4.23
N MET A 179 31.33 2.46 -5.22
CA MET A 179 30.62 3.10 -6.33
C MET A 179 29.20 3.48 -5.91
N ARG A 180 28.83 4.76 -6.11
CA ARG A 180 27.43 5.19 -6.07
C ARG A 180 26.63 4.35 -7.07
N SER A 181 25.43 3.94 -6.68
CA SER A 181 24.54 3.03 -7.44
C SER A 181 24.96 1.55 -7.47
N THR A 182 25.93 1.11 -6.65
CA THR A 182 26.21 -0.33 -6.50
C THR A 182 24.96 -1.04 -6.00
N THR A 183 24.59 -2.14 -6.68
CA THR A 183 23.43 -2.94 -6.30
C THR A 183 23.78 -3.81 -5.10
N VAL A 184 22.89 -3.83 -4.13
CA VAL A 184 22.97 -4.68 -2.94
C VAL A 184 21.65 -5.42 -2.80
N THR A 185 21.70 -6.60 -2.22
CA THR A 185 20.51 -7.34 -1.83
C THR A 185 20.45 -7.35 -0.30
N VAL A 186 19.31 -6.99 0.27
CA VAL A 186 19.09 -6.97 1.72
C VAL A 186 18.09 -8.05 2.08
N THR A 187 18.46 -8.91 3.02
CA THR A 187 17.61 -9.97 3.55
C THR A 187 17.37 -9.76 5.04
N ILE A 188 16.10 -9.74 5.45
CA ILE A 188 15.65 -9.75 6.85
C ILE A 188 14.76 -10.97 7.00
N GLU A 189 15.12 -11.88 7.90
CA GLU A 189 14.48 -13.19 8.02
C GLU A 189 14.44 -13.92 6.65
N GLU A 190 13.25 -14.26 6.14
CA GLU A 190 13.06 -14.93 4.84
C GLU A 190 12.77 -13.95 3.68
N ARG A 191 12.72 -12.64 3.96
CA ARG A 191 12.33 -11.60 3.00
C ARG A 191 13.56 -10.93 2.42
N THR A 192 13.58 -10.80 1.10
CA THR A 192 14.72 -10.27 0.35
C THR A 192 14.28 -9.17 -0.61
N ALA A 193 15.05 -8.08 -0.67
CA ALA A 193 14.82 -6.99 -1.60
C ALA A 193 16.13 -6.41 -2.16
N ASP A 194 16.10 -6.02 -3.44
CA ASP A 194 17.22 -5.33 -4.07
C ASP A 194 17.17 -3.83 -3.77
N ALA A 195 18.35 -3.26 -3.54
CA ALA A 195 18.57 -1.84 -3.30
C ALA A 195 19.85 -1.36 -3.98
N ARG A 196 20.09 -0.06 -3.89
CA ARG A 196 21.31 0.59 -4.37
C ARG A 196 21.94 1.40 -3.25
N ILE A 197 23.26 1.39 -3.19
CA ILE A 197 24.01 2.33 -2.34
C ILE A 197 23.90 3.72 -2.95
N VAL A 198 23.34 4.67 -2.19
CA VAL A 198 23.19 6.06 -2.62
C VAL A 198 24.31 6.94 -2.06
N GLU A 199 24.82 6.62 -0.87
CA GLU A 199 25.88 7.36 -0.22
C GLU A 199 26.70 6.46 0.70
N ARG A 200 28.01 6.71 0.80
CA ARG A 200 28.84 6.29 1.94
C ARG A 200 29.14 7.53 2.77
N THR A 201 28.75 7.50 4.03
CA THR A 201 28.98 8.62 4.94
C THR A 201 30.44 8.66 5.40
N PRO A 202 30.95 9.81 5.87
CA PRO A 202 32.29 9.91 6.45
C PRO A 202 32.51 9.00 7.68
N TRP A 203 31.44 8.55 8.33
CA TRP A 203 31.49 7.68 9.50
C TRP A 203 31.47 6.18 9.16
N GLY A 204 31.62 5.83 7.88
CA GLY A 204 31.72 4.44 7.42
C GLY A 204 30.37 3.73 7.25
N THR A 205 29.24 4.41 7.46
CA THR A 205 27.91 3.86 7.19
C THR A 205 27.53 4.03 5.71
N HIS A 206 26.61 3.20 5.24
CA HIS A 206 26.15 3.23 3.85
C HIS A 206 24.65 3.50 3.81
N MET A 207 24.24 4.56 3.12
CA MET A 207 22.84 4.80 2.83
C MET A 207 22.43 3.99 1.60
N ILE A 208 21.28 3.33 1.70
CA ILE A 208 20.71 2.51 0.64
C ILE A 208 19.29 2.95 0.34
N ALA A 209 18.87 2.77 -0.91
CA ALA A 209 17.50 3.00 -1.34
C ALA A 209 17.02 1.87 -2.28
N GLY A 210 15.77 1.47 -2.13
CA GLY A 210 15.11 0.44 -2.92
C GLY A 210 13.68 0.84 -3.27
N VAL A 211 13.10 0.14 -4.24
CA VAL A 211 11.74 0.38 -4.73
C VAL A 211 10.99 -0.95 -4.80
N GLY A 212 9.73 -0.98 -4.36
CA GLY A 212 8.89 -2.17 -4.28
C GLY A 212 8.69 -2.64 -2.85
N ALA A 213 8.44 -3.94 -2.67
CA ALA A 213 8.25 -4.52 -1.34
C ALA A 213 9.57 -4.43 -0.55
N PRO A 214 9.57 -3.81 0.65
CA PRO A 214 10.76 -3.77 1.48
C PRO A 214 11.00 -5.14 2.14
N PRO A 215 12.22 -5.43 2.61
CA PRO A 215 12.53 -6.69 3.27
C PRO A 215 11.98 -6.77 4.72
N PHE A 216 11.43 -5.69 5.27
CA PHE A 216 10.95 -5.60 6.65
C PHE A 216 9.43 -5.69 6.84
N ALA A 217 8.64 -5.67 5.75
CA ALA A 217 7.17 -5.67 5.78
C ALA A 217 6.57 -7.07 5.61
#